data_AF-A0A3M2BNM4-F1
#
_entry.id   AF-A0A3M2BNM4-F1
#
_cell.length_a   1.000
_cell.length_b   1.000
_cell.length_c   1.000
_cell.angle_alpha   90.00
_cell.angle_beta   90.00
_cell.angle_gamma   90.00
#
_symmetry.space_group_name_H-M   'P 1'
#
loop_
_entity.id
_entity.type
_entity.pdbx_description
1 polymer ?
#
loop_
_entity_poly.entity_id
_entity_poly.type
_entity_poly.pdbx_seq_one_letter_code
_entity_poly.pdbx_strand_id
1 'polypeptide(L)'
;MMLQSLIALAEREGLMDDPDFVWQPVGYLVRVGEGGKLLGISSTYAEIPDPKGRRKPRRQAKLLRVPREPTRTSGDRANFLIDKAEYVFGIDPAGKRPAKKLANRFRLFRERVAECARATRDEGVEAVASFLDDLAAGRQQVELPEECTANDLFAFVYDLETLPINQRPAVRAYWQAQRLPTVHDPECERTCLVTGERTLPAELHQ
;
A
#
# COMPACT_ATOMS: atom_id res chain seq x y z
N MET A 1 -15.25 -33.37 -4.76
CA MET A 1 -16.44 -32.88 -4.03
C MET A 1 -16.95 -31.60 -4.67
N MET A 2 -18.25 -31.29 -4.56
CA MET A 2 -18.89 -30.12 -5.20
C MET A 2 -18.13 -28.80 -4.96
N LEU A 3 -17.63 -28.57 -3.74
CA LEU A 3 -16.88 -27.36 -3.37
C LEU A 3 -15.55 -27.21 -4.12
N GLN A 4 -14.80 -28.29 -4.33
CA GLN A 4 -13.54 -28.27 -5.08
C GLN A 4 -13.79 -27.97 -6.57
N SER A 5 -14.87 -28.49 -7.12
CA SER A 5 -15.29 -28.19 -8.49
C SER A 5 -15.71 -26.73 -8.67
N LEU A 6 -16.29 -26.11 -7.64
CA LEU A 6 -16.62 -24.68 -7.64
C LEU A 6 -15.36 -23.80 -7.54
N ILE A 7 -14.35 -24.18 -6.75
CA ILE A 7 -13.05 -23.48 -6.73
C ILE A 7 -12.39 -23.57 -8.09
N ALA A 8 -12.26 -24.77 -8.66
CA ALA A 8 -11.62 -24.94 -9.97
C ALA A 8 -12.34 -24.15 -11.07
N LEU A 9 -13.67 -24.04 -11.00
CA LEU A 9 -14.45 -23.17 -11.86
C LEU A 9 -14.13 -21.70 -11.61
N ALA A 10 -14.11 -21.25 -10.36
CA ALA A 10 -13.80 -19.87 -10.02
C ALA A 10 -12.38 -19.45 -10.44
N GLU A 11 -11.40 -20.32 -10.29
CA GLU A 11 -10.03 -20.13 -10.77
C GLU A 11 -9.99 -20.03 -12.30
N ARG A 12 -10.64 -20.97 -13.00
CA ARG A 12 -10.69 -20.98 -14.47
C ARG A 12 -11.36 -19.74 -15.04
N GLU A 13 -12.43 -19.29 -14.41
CA GLU A 13 -13.21 -18.12 -14.84
C GLU A 13 -12.64 -16.80 -14.28
N GLY A 14 -11.53 -16.84 -13.52
CA GLY A 14 -10.90 -15.65 -12.94
C GLY A 14 -11.79 -14.90 -11.95
N LEU A 15 -12.73 -15.61 -11.31
CA LEU A 15 -13.72 -15.04 -10.38
C LEU A 15 -13.15 -14.83 -8.97
N MET A 16 -11.94 -15.32 -8.71
CA MET A 16 -11.25 -15.11 -7.45
C MET A 16 -10.41 -13.84 -7.51
N ASP A 17 -10.76 -12.84 -6.70
CA ASP A 17 -9.90 -11.70 -6.47
C ASP A 17 -8.82 -12.04 -5.45
N ASP A 18 -7.67 -11.38 -5.55
CA ASP A 18 -6.58 -11.55 -4.61
C ASP A 18 -7.02 -11.07 -3.20
N PRO A 19 -7.09 -11.96 -2.19
CA PRO A 19 -7.56 -11.58 -0.87
C PRO A 19 -6.61 -10.62 -0.15
N ASP A 20 -5.34 -10.58 -0.55
CA ASP A 20 -4.28 -9.78 0.10
C ASP A 20 -4.17 -8.37 -0.48
N PHE A 21 -4.81 -8.11 -1.63
CA PHE A 21 -4.77 -6.83 -2.32
C PHE A 21 -6.18 -6.33 -2.65
N VAL A 22 -6.31 -5.02 -2.81
CA VAL A 22 -7.58 -4.37 -3.17
C VAL A 22 -7.29 -3.26 -4.18
N TRP A 23 -8.23 -3.01 -5.09
CA TRP A 23 -8.14 -1.86 -5.98
C TRP A 23 -8.48 -0.57 -5.23
N GLN A 24 -7.53 0.36 -5.17
CA GLN A 24 -7.76 1.69 -4.59
C GLN A 24 -7.19 2.78 -5.50
N PRO A 25 -7.83 3.98 -5.50
CA PRO A 25 -7.29 5.13 -6.20
C PRO A 25 -6.00 5.60 -5.52
N VAL A 26 -4.91 5.65 -6.27
CA VAL A 26 -3.61 6.14 -5.80
C VAL A 26 -3.26 7.39 -6.58
N GLY A 27 -3.25 8.55 -5.92
CA GLY A 27 -3.14 9.85 -6.58
C GLY A 27 -1.74 10.15 -7.14
N TYR A 28 -0.69 9.64 -6.49
CA TYR A 28 0.68 9.97 -6.84
C TYR A 28 1.63 8.78 -6.80
N LEU A 29 2.62 8.80 -7.69
CA LEU A 29 3.75 7.89 -7.69
C LEU A 29 5.01 8.66 -7.32
N VAL A 30 5.70 8.20 -6.28
CA VAL A 30 6.97 8.71 -5.80
C VAL A 30 8.07 7.88 -6.45
N ARG A 31 8.89 8.50 -7.29
CA ARG A 31 9.98 7.84 -7.99
C ARG A 31 11.27 7.98 -7.20
N VAL A 32 11.83 6.85 -6.80
CA VAL A 32 13.05 6.78 -6.00
C VAL A 32 14.11 6.06 -6.82
N GLY A 33 15.29 6.66 -6.94
CA GLY A 33 16.44 6.07 -7.61
C GLY A 33 17.35 5.32 -6.64
N GLU A 34 18.46 4.84 -7.18
CA GLU A 34 19.53 4.20 -6.42
C GLU A 34 19.95 5.07 -5.21
N GLY A 35 20.22 4.42 -4.07
CA GLY A 35 20.62 5.08 -2.83
C GLY A 35 19.53 5.95 -2.17
N GLY A 36 18.28 5.91 -2.64
CA GLY A 36 17.18 6.67 -2.04
C GLY A 36 17.04 8.10 -2.56
N LYS A 37 17.66 8.41 -3.70
CA LYS A 37 17.51 9.73 -4.34
C LYS A 37 16.08 9.93 -4.84
N LEU A 38 15.44 11.04 -4.46
CA LEU A 38 14.16 11.43 -5.02
C LEU A 38 14.35 11.87 -6.48
N LEU A 39 13.71 11.16 -7.40
CA LEU A 39 13.72 11.52 -8.82
C LEU A 39 12.50 12.37 -9.21
N GLY A 40 11.41 12.26 -8.45
CA GLY A 40 10.24 13.12 -8.61
C GLY A 40 8.94 12.48 -8.10
N ILE A 41 7.87 13.28 -8.13
CA ILE A 41 6.51 12.83 -7.80
C ILE A 41 5.63 13.11 -9.02
N SER A 42 5.01 12.07 -9.56
CA SER A 42 4.10 12.18 -10.72
C SER A 42 2.65 11.90 -10.33
N SER A 43 1.74 12.75 -10.83
CA SER A 43 0.30 12.55 -10.70
C SER A 43 -0.19 11.37 -11.54
N THR A 44 -1.14 10.60 -11.01
CA THR A 44 -1.87 9.56 -11.76
C THR A 44 -3.27 10.01 -12.19
N TYR A 45 -3.66 11.23 -11.83
CA TYR A 45 -4.97 11.77 -12.13
C TYR A 45 -5.17 11.95 -13.63
N ALA A 46 -6.28 11.43 -14.13
CA ALA A 46 -6.77 11.71 -15.48
C ALA A 46 -8.08 12.51 -15.39
N GLU A 47 -8.27 13.44 -16.33
CA GLU A 47 -9.56 14.10 -16.52
C GLU A 47 -10.47 13.19 -17.33
N ILE A 48 -11.62 12.85 -16.75
CA ILE A 48 -12.64 12.06 -17.42
C ILE A 48 -13.76 13.01 -17.84
N PRO A 49 -13.96 13.21 -19.15
CA PRO A 49 -15.06 14.02 -19.65
C PRO A 49 -16.40 13.48 -19.17
N ASP A 50 -17.34 14.36 -18.83
CA ASP A 50 -18.71 13.94 -18.61
C ASP A 50 -19.29 13.44 -19.94
N PRO A 51 -19.75 12.17 -20.05
CA PRO A 51 -20.33 11.66 -21.29
C PRO A 51 -21.56 12.45 -21.76
N LYS A 52 -22.21 13.23 -20.88
CA LYS A 52 -23.33 14.11 -21.24
C LYS A 52 -22.92 15.57 -21.44
N GLY A 53 -21.65 15.93 -21.22
CA GLY A 53 -21.13 17.29 -21.36
C GLY A 53 -21.78 18.33 -20.43
N ARG A 54 -22.53 17.90 -19.41
CA ARG A 54 -23.31 18.80 -18.54
C ARG A 54 -22.54 19.22 -17.29
N ARG A 55 -21.46 18.52 -16.96
CA ARG A 55 -20.64 18.75 -15.77
C ARG A 55 -19.17 18.92 -16.16
N LYS A 56 -18.44 19.65 -15.32
CA LYS A 56 -16.98 19.74 -15.42
C LYS A 56 -16.36 18.33 -15.41
N PRO A 57 -15.30 18.07 -16.21
CA PRO A 57 -14.57 16.82 -16.19
C PRO A 57 -14.20 16.43 -14.76
N ARG A 58 -14.38 15.15 -14.42
CA ARG A 58 -14.00 14.63 -13.10
C ARG A 58 -12.55 14.19 -13.16
N ARG A 59 -11.74 14.64 -12.20
CA ARG A 59 -10.40 14.07 -12.00
C ARG A 59 -10.54 12.74 -11.29
N GLN A 60 -10.01 11.67 -11.87
CA GLN A 60 -9.99 10.33 -11.27
C GLN A 60 -8.54 9.84 -11.21
N ALA A 61 -8.09 9.49 -10.01
CA ALA A 61 -6.80 8.85 -9.81
C ALA A 61 -6.80 7.43 -10.37
N LYS A 62 -5.63 6.95 -10.79
CA LYS A 62 -5.46 5.59 -11.29
C LYS A 62 -5.75 4.57 -10.19
N LEU A 63 -6.53 3.54 -10.52
CA LEU A 63 -6.73 2.38 -9.65
C LEU A 63 -5.46 1.51 -9.68
N LEU A 64 -4.88 1.26 -8.51
CA LEU A 64 -3.75 0.36 -8.33
C LEU A 64 -4.11 -0.74 -7.34
N ARG A 65 -3.43 -1.88 -7.45
CA ARG A 65 -3.47 -2.95 -6.44
C ARG A 65 -2.70 -2.48 -5.21
N VAL A 66 -3.43 -2.28 -4.12
CA VAL A 66 -2.89 -1.85 -2.83
C VAL A 66 -2.98 -3.00 -1.83
N PRO A 67 -1.94 -3.23 -1.00
CA PRO A 67 -2.01 -4.19 0.10
C PRO A 67 -3.25 -3.95 0.98
N ARG A 68 -4.06 -4.98 1.18
CA ARG A 68 -5.29 -4.90 1.97
C ARG A 68 -4.96 -4.81 3.46
N GLU A 69 -4.92 -3.59 3.97
CA GLU A 69 -4.75 -3.31 5.40
C GLU A 69 -6.11 -3.31 6.14
N PRO A 70 -6.16 -3.76 7.41
CA PRO A 70 -7.32 -3.57 8.28
C PRO A 70 -7.69 -2.09 8.41
N THR A 71 -8.99 -1.82 8.53
CA THR A 71 -9.48 -0.46 8.78
C THR A 71 -8.84 0.11 10.05
N ARG A 72 -8.36 1.35 9.97
CA ARG A 72 -7.83 2.09 11.13
C ARG A 72 -8.97 2.44 12.09
N THR A 73 -9.28 1.54 13.03
CA THR A 73 -10.37 1.72 14.01
C THR A 73 -9.98 2.60 15.19
N SER A 74 -8.71 2.55 15.63
CA SER A 74 -8.14 3.48 16.62
C SER A 74 -6.61 3.49 16.55
N GLY A 75 -5.98 4.60 16.98
CA GLY A 75 -4.52 4.77 16.97
C GLY A 75 -3.93 5.21 15.63
N ASP A 76 -2.65 5.58 15.66
CA ASP A 76 -1.87 5.82 14.45
C ASP A 76 -1.24 4.50 14.01
N ARG A 77 -1.54 4.05 12.78
CA ARG A 77 -1.00 2.84 12.17
C ARG A 77 -0.69 3.11 10.71
N ALA A 78 0.56 2.91 10.31
CA ALA A 78 0.97 3.07 8.91
C ALA A 78 0.50 1.89 8.05
N ASN A 79 0.07 2.19 6.84
CA ASN A 79 -0.23 1.18 5.83
C ASN A 79 1.06 0.72 5.14
N PHE A 80 1.05 -0.49 4.60
CA PHE A 80 2.21 -1.08 3.94
C PHE A 80 2.51 -0.42 2.59
N LEU A 81 3.64 0.30 2.50
CA LEU A 81 4.23 0.95 1.31
C LEU A 81 3.36 2.00 0.58
N ILE A 82 2.06 2.08 0.86
CA ILE A 82 1.13 3.01 0.23
C ILE A 82 0.29 3.68 1.31
N ASP A 83 0.45 4.99 1.45
CA ASP A 83 -0.25 5.76 2.48
C ASP A 83 -0.43 7.22 2.10
N LYS A 84 -1.10 7.97 2.97
CA LYS A 84 -1.29 9.42 2.85
C LYS A 84 0.01 10.18 3.13
N ALA A 85 0.14 11.39 2.60
CA ALA A 85 1.31 12.26 2.84
C ALA A 85 1.69 12.43 4.33
N GLU A 86 0.70 12.41 5.24
CA GLU A 86 0.93 12.51 6.69
C GLU A 86 1.72 11.33 7.27
N TYR A 87 1.63 10.16 6.64
CA TYR A 87 2.40 8.96 6.99
C TYR A 87 3.65 8.84 6.12
N VAL A 88 3.56 9.12 4.83
CA VAL A 88 4.69 8.92 3.91
C VAL A 88 5.80 9.94 4.12
N PHE A 89 5.45 11.22 4.34
CA PHE A 89 6.41 12.32 4.42
C PHE A 89 6.34 13.08 5.75
N GLY A 90 5.36 12.80 6.60
CA GLY A 90 5.11 13.61 7.80
C GLY A 90 4.58 15.01 7.49
N ILE A 91 3.95 15.20 6.32
CA ILE A 91 3.41 16.49 5.86
C ILE A 91 1.88 16.38 5.80
N ASP A 92 1.18 17.36 6.38
CA ASP A 92 -0.27 17.50 6.23
C ASP A 92 -0.59 18.58 5.19
N PRO A 93 -1.11 18.22 4.01
CA PRO A 93 -1.52 19.20 2.99
C PRO A 93 -2.54 20.21 3.52
N ALA A 94 -3.36 19.83 4.51
CA ALA A 94 -4.36 20.71 5.09
C ALA A 94 -3.82 21.63 6.20
N GLY A 95 -2.61 21.39 6.71
CA GLY A 95 -1.99 22.16 7.80
C GLY A 95 -2.74 22.11 9.14
N LYS A 96 -3.59 21.10 9.37
CA LYS A 96 -4.45 20.99 10.57
C LYS A 96 -3.86 20.07 11.64
N ARG A 97 -2.95 19.17 11.27
CA ARG A 97 -2.40 18.15 12.18
C ARG A 97 -1.22 18.69 13.00
N PRO A 98 -1.15 18.39 14.31
CA PRO A 98 0.01 18.73 15.14
C PRO A 98 1.30 18.04 14.65
N ALA A 99 2.42 18.76 14.67
CA ALA A 99 3.73 18.25 14.23
C ALA A 99 4.15 16.95 14.94
N LYS A 100 3.90 16.82 16.25
CA LYS A 100 4.20 15.59 17.02
C LYS A 100 3.47 14.37 16.45
N LYS A 101 2.23 14.55 15.97
CA LYS A 101 1.44 13.47 15.41
C LYS A 101 1.96 13.06 14.03
N LEU A 102 2.33 14.04 13.21
CA LEU A 102 2.93 13.80 11.89
C LEU A 102 4.28 13.07 12.01
N ALA A 103 5.13 13.51 12.95
CA ALA A 103 6.40 12.83 13.22
C ALA A 103 6.20 11.37 13.65
N ASN A 104 5.21 11.09 14.51
CA ASN A 104 4.89 9.72 14.91
C ASN A 104 4.41 8.86 13.74
N ARG A 105 3.52 9.39 12.90
CA ARG A 105 2.99 8.69 11.71
C ARG A 105 4.08 8.38 10.70
N PHE A 106 4.94 9.36 10.45
CA PHE A 106 6.09 9.20 9.58
C PHE A 106 7.09 8.15 10.11
N ARG A 107 7.36 8.15 11.41
CA ARG A 107 8.17 7.12 12.06
C ARG A 107 7.57 5.72 11.87
N LEU A 108 6.28 5.54 12.12
CA LEU A 108 5.60 4.25 11.95
C LEU A 108 5.69 3.73 10.51
N PHE A 109 5.54 4.63 9.53
CA PHE A 109 5.67 4.27 8.13
C PHE A 109 7.11 3.82 7.80
N ARG A 110 8.11 4.60 8.24
CA ARG A 110 9.53 4.28 8.09
C ARG A 110 9.91 2.93 8.68
N GLU A 111 9.50 2.66 9.91
CA GLU A 111 9.79 1.39 10.60
C GLU A 111 9.26 0.20 9.79
N ARG A 112 8.02 0.30 9.30
CA ARG A 112 7.36 -0.74 8.51
C ARG A 112 8.05 -0.98 7.16
N VAL A 113 8.52 0.09 6.50
CA VAL A 113 9.30 -0.03 5.26
C VAL A 113 10.67 -0.65 5.54
N ALA A 114 11.35 -0.24 6.61
CA ALA A 114 12.65 -0.78 6.99
C ALA A 114 12.59 -2.26 7.37
N GLU A 115 11.52 -2.72 8.02
CA GLU A 115 11.27 -4.15 8.26
C GLU A 115 11.18 -4.95 6.97
N CYS A 116 10.42 -4.43 6.00
CA CYS A 116 10.30 -5.07 4.70
C CYS A 116 11.64 -5.10 3.97
N ALA A 117 12.38 -3.98 3.94
CA ALA A 117 13.72 -3.91 3.33
C ALA A 117 14.65 -4.99 3.90
N ARG A 118 14.70 -5.12 5.24
CA ARG A 118 15.54 -6.13 5.91
C ARG A 118 15.13 -7.56 5.57
N ALA A 119 13.82 -7.81 5.45
CA ALA A 119 13.28 -9.15 5.19
C ALA A 119 13.43 -9.57 3.72
N THR A 120 13.20 -8.66 2.76
CA THR A 120 13.19 -8.99 1.34
C THR A 120 14.52 -8.74 0.66
N ARG A 121 15.34 -7.80 1.16
CA ARG A 121 16.53 -7.26 0.49
C ARG A 121 16.24 -6.81 -0.95
N ASP A 122 15.01 -6.36 -1.19
CA ASP A 122 14.61 -5.82 -2.48
C ASP A 122 15.18 -4.41 -2.63
N GLU A 123 15.95 -4.20 -3.71
CA GLU A 123 16.61 -2.92 -4.02
C GLU A 123 15.65 -1.72 -4.00
N GLY A 124 14.40 -1.92 -4.45
CA GLY A 124 13.41 -0.86 -4.51
C GLY A 124 12.96 -0.48 -3.11
N VAL A 125 12.70 -1.47 -2.25
CA VAL A 125 12.34 -1.22 -0.85
C VAL A 125 13.51 -0.63 -0.07
N GLU A 126 14.75 -1.06 -0.32
CA GLU A 126 15.96 -0.49 0.29
C GLU A 126 16.17 0.97 -0.14
N ALA A 127 15.93 1.30 -1.40
CA ALA A 127 15.94 2.68 -1.89
C ALA A 127 14.85 3.52 -1.21
N VAL A 128 13.63 3.01 -1.06
CA VAL A 128 12.57 3.73 -0.32
C VAL A 128 12.96 3.91 1.15
N ALA A 129 13.50 2.89 1.81
CA ALA A 129 13.96 3.01 3.20
C ALA A 129 15.03 4.12 3.35
N SER A 130 16.02 4.12 2.46
CA SER A 130 17.09 5.13 2.43
C SER A 130 16.53 6.53 2.17
N PHE A 131 15.61 6.65 1.21
CA PHE A 131 14.91 7.91 0.91
C PHE A 131 14.19 8.49 2.14
N LEU A 132 13.44 7.65 2.87
CA LEU A 132 12.68 8.11 4.03
C LEU A 132 13.61 8.47 5.20
N ASP A 133 14.74 7.80 5.35
CA ASP A 133 15.76 8.11 6.35
C ASP A 133 16.47 9.44 6.06
N ASP A 134 16.79 9.69 4.79
CA ASP A 134 17.34 10.97 4.34
C ASP A 134 16.34 12.12 4.52
N LEU A 135 15.06 11.87 4.23
CA LEU A 135 13.98 12.83 4.45
C LEU A 135 13.84 13.15 5.95
N ALA A 136 13.88 12.13 6.82
CA ALA A 136 13.80 12.33 8.26
C ALA A 136 15.01 13.05 8.86
N ALA A 137 16.19 12.86 8.27
CA ALA A 137 17.41 13.56 8.66
C ALA A 137 17.54 14.96 8.05
N GLY A 138 16.60 15.37 7.19
CA GLY A 138 16.64 16.64 6.48
C GLY A 138 17.72 16.73 5.40
N ARG A 139 18.30 15.60 4.98
CA ARG A 139 19.27 15.53 3.87
C ARG A 139 18.60 15.65 2.50
N GLN A 140 17.32 15.33 2.44
CA GLN A 140 16.48 15.47 1.26
C GLN A 140 15.16 16.13 1.65
N GLN A 141 14.57 16.85 0.72
CA GLN A 141 13.29 17.53 0.90
C GLN A 141 12.28 17.02 -0.12
N VAL A 142 11.01 17.08 0.26
CA VAL A 142 9.88 16.71 -0.58
C VAL A 142 8.92 17.88 -0.58
N GLU A 143 8.56 18.33 -1.78
CA GLU A 143 7.46 19.25 -1.99
C GLU A 143 6.26 18.47 -2.51
N LEU A 144 5.11 18.65 -1.85
CA LEU A 144 3.88 18.02 -2.32
C LEU A 144 3.33 18.79 -3.52
N PRO A 145 2.76 18.10 -4.53
CA PRO A 145 2.05 18.77 -5.61
C PRO A 145 0.96 19.70 -5.06
N GLU A 146 0.80 20.90 -5.65
CA GLU A 146 -0.15 21.92 -5.16
C GLU A 146 -1.60 21.41 -5.06
N GLU A 147 -1.98 20.52 -5.98
CA GLU A 147 -3.31 19.94 -6.04
C GLU A 147 -3.51 18.74 -5.09
N CYS A 148 -2.48 18.37 -4.33
CA CYS A 148 -2.53 17.25 -3.39
C CYS A 148 -3.51 17.54 -2.25
N THR A 149 -4.39 16.58 -2.00
CA THR A 149 -5.33 16.59 -0.90
C THR A 149 -4.87 15.69 0.24
N ALA A 150 -5.41 15.89 1.45
CA ALA A 150 -5.07 15.07 2.61
C ALA A 150 -5.45 13.59 2.49
N ASN A 151 -6.25 13.20 1.49
CA ASN A 151 -6.68 11.81 1.27
C ASN A 151 -5.92 11.11 0.14
N ASP A 152 -5.04 11.82 -0.57
CA ASP A 152 -4.28 11.21 -1.64
C ASP A 152 -3.30 10.18 -1.11
N LEU A 153 -3.32 9.01 -1.76
CA LEU A 153 -2.37 7.94 -1.50
C LEU A 153 -1.15 8.10 -2.40
N PHE A 154 0.01 7.81 -1.83
CA PHE A 154 1.30 7.82 -2.50
C PHE A 154 1.82 6.39 -2.56
N ALA A 155 2.14 5.91 -3.75
CA ALA A 155 2.86 4.66 -3.95
C ALA A 155 4.27 4.92 -4.50
N PHE A 156 5.17 3.97 -4.35
CA PHE A 156 6.55 4.11 -4.78
C PHE A 156 6.85 3.30 -6.06
N VAL A 157 7.69 3.86 -6.92
CA VAL A 157 8.27 3.20 -8.09
C VAL A 157 9.79 3.37 -8.06
N TYR A 158 10.52 2.34 -8.50
CA TYR A 158 11.98 2.34 -8.47
C TYR A 158 12.55 2.73 -9.84
N ASP A 159 13.51 3.65 -9.83
CA ASP A 159 14.26 4.11 -11.00
C ASP A 159 13.41 4.36 -12.25
N LEU A 160 13.59 3.62 -13.35
CA LEU A 160 12.82 3.77 -14.60
C LEU A 160 11.59 2.85 -14.67
N GLU A 161 11.31 2.09 -13.62
CA GLU A 161 10.21 1.13 -13.61
C GLU A 161 8.84 1.81 -13.58
N THR A 162 7.88 1.12 -14.15
CA THR A 162 6.46 1.49 -14.11
C THR A 162 5.67 0.67 -13.11
N LEU A 163 6.21 -0.47 -12.68
CA LEU A 163 5.61 -1.34 -11.69
C LEU A 163 5.80 -0.74 -10.29
N PRO A 164 4.73 -0.51 -9.52
CA PRO A 164 4.86 -0.10 -8.13
C PRO A 164 5.63 -1.12 -7.30
N ILE A 165 6.48 -0.65 -6.39
CA ILE A 165 7.36 -1.51 -5.56
C ILE A 165 6.54 -2.51 -4.73
N ASN A 166 5.35 -2.13 -4.26
CA ASN A 166 4.44 -3.02 -3.54
C ASN A 166 3.89 -4.19 -4.39
N GLN A 167 4.09 -4.16 -5.71
CA GLN A 167 3.71 -5.24 -6.64
C GLN A 167 4.89 -6.15 -7.01
N ARG A 168 6.11 -5.84 -6.55
CA ARG A 168 7.28 -6.70 -6.80
C ARG A 168 7.09 -8.07 -6.10
N PRO A 169 7.51 -9.18 -6.72
CA PRO A 169 7.21 -10.53 -6.21
C PRO A 169 7.66 -10.76 -4.76
N ALA A 170 8.89 -10.36 -4.40
CA ALA A 170 9.43 -10.53 -3.05
C ALA A 170 8.63 -9.72 -2.00
N VAL A 171 8.20 -8.51 -2.38
CA VAL A 171 7.43 -7.60 -1.53
C VAL A 171 6.00 -8.12 -1.34
N ARG A 172 5.38 -8.65 -2.40
CA ARG A 172 4.08 -9.31 -2.32
C ARG A 172 4.14 -10.55 -1.42
N ALA A 173 5.14 -11.41 -1.59
CA ALA A 173 5.31 -12.59 -0.75
C ALA A 173 5.52 -12.21 0.74
N TYR A 174 6.32 -11.18 1.01
CA TYR A 174 6.46 -10.63 2.36
C TYR A 174 5.12 -10.17 2.94
N TRP A 175 4.33 -9.41 2.17
CA TRP A 175 3.02 -8.94 2.61
C TRP A 175 2.07 -10.09 2.97
N GLN A 176 2.01 -11.11 2.11
CA GLN A 176 1.19 -12.30 2.33
C GLN A 176 1.60 -13.04 3.60
N ALA A 177 2.90 -13.17 3.85
CA ALA A 177 3.41 -13.80 5.06
C ALA A 177 3.05 -13.00 6.34
N GLN A 178 2.98 -11.67 6.26
CA GLN A 178 2.60 -10.81 7.40
C GLN A 178 1.10 -10.87 7.73
N ARG A 179 0.25 -11.27 6.77
CA ARG A 179 -1.19 -11.46 7.01
C ARG A 179 -1.53 -12.83 7.57
N LEU A 180 -0.64 -13.81 7.44
CA LEU A 180 -0.80 -15.08 8.12
C LEU A 180 -0.68 -14.81 9.63
N PRO A 181 -1.62 -15.30 10.46
CA PRO A 181 -1.58 -15.02 11.88
C PRO A 181 -0.28 -15.54 12.49
N THR A 182 0.43 -14.68 13.21
CA THR A 182 1.72 -15.01 13.85
C THR A 182 1.54 -15.92 15.06
N VAL A 183 0.31 -16.05 15.56
CA VAL A 183 -0.04 -16.94 16.68
C VAL A 183 -0.66 -18.20 16.09
N HIS A 184 0.13 -19.27 16.02
CA HIS A 184 -0.42 -20.63 15.98
C HIS A 184 -1.02 -20.92 17.35
N ASP A 185 -2.25 -20.48 17.56
CA ASP A 185 -3.08 -21.03 18.63
C ASP A 185 -3.83 -22.24 18.05
N PRO A 186 -3.48 -23.48 18.45
CA PRO A 186 -4.16 -24.69 17.97
C PRO A 186 -5.66 -24.68 18.25
N GLU A 187 -6.13 -23.90 19.24
CA GLU A 187 -7.53 -23.74 19.60
C GLU A 187 -8.30 -22.83 18.62
N CYS A 188 -7.60 -21.94 17.91
CA CYS A 188 -8.18 -21.05 16.90
C CYS A 188 -8.26 -21.67 15.50
N GLU A 189 -7.54 -22.78 15.24
CA GLU A 189 -7.62 -23.48 13.96
C GLU A 189 -9.02 -24.04 13.72
N ARG A 190 -9.45 -23.98 12.47
CA ARG A 190 -10.68 -24.60 11.97
C ARG A 190 -10.36 -25.45 10.76
N THR A 191 -11.09 -26.54 10.58
CA THR A 191 -10.96 -27.35 9.38
C THR A 191 -11.60 -26.61 8.20
N CYS A 192 -10.82 -26.31 7.18
CA CYS A 192 -11.33 -25.80 5.92
C CYS A 192 -12.27 -26.85 5.32
N LEU A 193 -13.54 -26.49 5.12
CA LEU A 193 -14.53 -27.40 4.53
C LEU A 193 -14.28 -27.71 3.04
N VAL A 194 -13.35 -26.99 2.40
CA VAL A 194 -13.03 -27.18 0.98
C VAL A 194 -11.79 -28.05 0.78
N THR A 195 -10.71 -27.77 1.50
CA THR A 195 -9.43 -28.50 1.38
C THR A 195 -9.31 -29.64 2.40
N GLY A 196 -10.04 -29.58 3.52
CA GLY A 196 -9.89 -30.50 4.65
C GLY A 196 -8.69 -30.19 5.55
N GLU A 197 -7.90 -29.17 5.21
CA GLU A 197 -6.74 -28.75 5.99
C GLU A 197 -7.16 -27.91 7.20
N ARG A 198 -6.43 -28.04 8.30
CA ARG A 198 -6.58 -27.17 9.47
C ARG A 198 -5.87 -25.86 9.20
N THR A 199 -6.60 -24.76 9.26
CA THR A 199 -6.07 -23.42 9.03
C THR A 199 -6.80 -22.41 9.91
N LEU A 200 -6.23 -21.21 10.05
CA LEU A 200 -6.87 -20.12 10.78
C LEU A 200 -7.92 -19.46 9.87
N PRO A 201 -9.15 -19.22 10.36
CA PRO A 201 -10.15 -18.48 9.60
C PRO A 201 -9.62 -17.09 9.23
N ALA A 202 -9.86 -16.66 7.99
CA ALA A 202 -9.61 -15.27 7.61
C ALA A 202 -10.45 -14.33 8.50
N GLU A 203 -9.89 -13.18 8.85
CA GLU A 203 -10.63 -12.15 9.59
C GLU A 203 -11.85 -11.68 8.81
N LEU A 204 -12.93 -11.35 9.53
CA LEU A 204 -14.18 -10.88 8.95
C LEU A 204 -13.95 -9.67 8.04
N HIS A 205 -14.49 -9.74 6.82
CA HIS A 205 -14.59 -8.58 5.95
C HIS A 205 -15.59 -7.60 6.58
N GLN A 206 -15.12 -6.42 7.02
CA GLN A 206 -15.97 -5.31 7.46
C GLN A 206 -16.01 -4.22 6.40
#